data_AF-A0A3P7MWF8-F1
#
_entry.id   AF-A0A3P7MWF8-F1
#
_cell.length_a   1.000
_cell.length_b   1.000
_cell.length_c   1.000
_cell.angle_alpha   90.00
_cell.angle_beta   90.00
_cell.angle_gamma   90.00
#
_symmetry.space_group_name_H-M   'P 1'
#
loop_
_entity.id
_entity.type
_entity.pdbx_description
1 polymer ?
#
loop_
_entity_poly.entity_id
_entity_poly.type
_entity_poly.pdbx_seq_one_letter_code
_entity_poly.pdbx_strand_id
1 'polypeptide(L)'
;MDVVSGTAPAKVSLFGCHGSKGNQWWELKFLKSRNINPTQLRHVTHQLCLEADPAAMTVSMNTCSRKPLQLWHWDTLAGKKVRKD
;
A
#
# COMPACT_ATOMS: atom_id res chain seq x y z
N MET A 1 7.00 -3.06 5.19
CA MET A 1 7.18 -3.54 3.81
C MET A 1 8.27 -2.72 3.19
N ASP A 2 9.26 -3.38 2.62
CA ASP A 2 10.47 -2.79 2.08
C ASP A 2 10.45 -2.82 0.55
N VAL A 3 11.09 -1.84 -0.05
CA VAL A 3 11.16 -1.66 -1.50
C VAL A 3 12.61 -1.52 -1.92
N VAL A 4 13.04 -2.35 -2.88
CA VAL A 4 14.43 -2.35 -3.36
C VAL A 4 14.64 -1.40 -4.56
N SER A 5 13.60 -1.14 -5.37
CA SER A 5 13.66 -0.29 -6.57
C SER A 5 12.58 0.80 -6.58
N GLY A 6 12.90 1.97 -7.14
CA GLY A 6 11.97 3.10 -7.27
C GLY A 6 11.14 3.13 -8.55
N THR A 7 11.39 2.22 -9.50
CA THR A 7 10.73 2.21 -10.81
C THR A 7 9.62 1.16 -10.89
N ALA A 8 8.47 1.55 -11.43
CA ALA A 8 7.35 0.62 -11.61
C ALA A 8 7.60 -0.36 -12.79
N PRO A 9 7.26 -1.65 -12.66
CA PRO A 9 6.85 -2.32 -11.43
C PRO A 9 8.04 -2.60 -10.50
N ALA A 10 7.90 -2.28 -9.21
CA ALA A 10 8.95 -2.53 -8.21
C ALA A 10 8.51 -3.61 -7.21
N LYS A 11 9.37 -4.61 -6.99
CA LYS A 11 9.11 -5.68 -6.04
C LYS A 11 9.04 -5.15 -4.60
N VAL A 12 8.04 -5.61 -3.86
CA VAL A 12 7.90 -5.36 -2.41
C VAL A 12 8.29 -6.63 -1.66
N SER A 13 9.08 -6.49 -0.60
CA SER A 13 9.52 -7.60 0.24
C SER A 13 9.36 -7.30 1.73
N LEU A 14 9.44 -8.34 2.55
CA LEU A 14 9.55 -8.18 4.00
C LEU A 14 11.04 -8.07 4.37
N PHE A 15 11.36 -7.02 5.11
CA PHE A 15 12.67 -6.81 5.71
C PHE A 15 12.48 -6.18 7.09
N GLY A 16 13.46 -6.34 7.98
CA GLY A 16 13.39 -5.78 9.33
C GLY A 16 13.23 -4.26 9.31
N CYS A 17 12.39 -3.74 10.22
CA CYS A 17 12.22 -2.30 10.37
C CYS A 17 13.51 -1.68 10.91
N HIS A 18 14.17 -0.82 10.14
CA HIS A 18 15.47 -0.21 10.51
C HIS A 18 15.39 1.30 10.80
N GLY A 19 14.19 1.85 10.95
CA GLY A 19 13.97 3.22 11.45
C GLY A 19 14.31 4.37 10.48
N SER A 20 15.04 4.11 9.40
CA SER A 20 15.40 5.12 8.38
C SER A 20 14.21 5.59 7.54
N LYS A 21 13.03 4.97 7.72
CA LYS A 21 11.73 5.22 7.06
C LYS A 21 11.76 5.04 5.55
N GLY A 22 12.61 5.77 4.81
CA GLY A 22 12.86 5.69 3.36
C GLY A 22 11.97 4.73 2.56
N ASN A 23 12.57 3.61 2.15
CA ASN A 23 11.94 2.55 1.36
C ASN A 23 10.94 1.66 2.14
N GLN A 24 10.69 1.97 3.41
CA GLN A 24 9.72 1.29 4.27
C GLN A 24 8.54 2.19 4.65
N TRP A 25 8.48 3.41 4.09
CA TRP A 25 7.49 4.40 4.47
C TRP A 25 6.31 4.39 3.50
N TRP A 26 5.17 4.03 4.07
CA TRP A 26 3.89 3.97 3.38
C TRP A 26 2.89 4.91 4.07
N GLU A 27 1.97 5.45 3.29
CA GLU A 27 0.82 6.16 3.81
C GLU A 27 -0.48 5.54 3.29
N LEU A 28 -1.53 5.67 4.10
CA LEU A 28 -2.88 5.33 3.70
C LEU A 28 -3.52 6.52 2.98
N LYS A 29 -3.98 6.28 1.76
CA LYS A 29 -4.85 7.20 1.02
C LYS A 29 -6.29 6.71 1.06
N PHE A 30 -7.14 7.47 1.73
CA PHE A 30 -8.58 7.22 1.76
C PHE A 30 -9.22 7.72 0.46
N LEU A 31 -10.05 6.89 -0.17
CA LEU A 31 -10.72 7.27 -1.43
C LEU A 31 -11.98 8.13 -1.22
N LYS A 32 -12.60 8.03 -0.04
CA LYS A 32 -13.84 8.74 0.32
C LYS A 32 -13.63 9.63 1.54
N SER A 33 -13.65 9.03 2.72
CA SER A 33 -13.40 9.73 3.98
C SER A 33 -12.51 8.90 4.90
N ARG A 34 -11.98 9.52 5.97
CA ARG A 34 -11.08 8.83 6.91
C ARG A 34 -11.79 7.65 7.57
N ASN A 35 -11.07 6.56 7.74
CA ASN A 35 -11.56 5.31 8.34
C ASN A 35 -12.74 4.66 7.58
N ILE A 36 -12.85 4.92 6.28
CA ILE A 36 -13.76 4.20 5.38
C ILE A 36 -12.94 3.39 4.37
N ASN A 37 -13.34 2.14 4.16
CA ASN A 37 -12.79 1.29 3.11
C ASN A 37 -13.38 1.61 1.73
N PRO A 38 -12.68 1.27 0.63
CA PRO A 38 -11.30 0.81 0.59
C PRO A 38 -10.30 1.97 0.64
N THR A 39 -9.06 1.63 0.95
CA THR A 39 -7.93 2.57 0.96
C THR A 39 -6.85 2.14 -0.04
N GLN A 40 -5.93 3.04 -0.37
CA GLN A 40 -4.70 2.69 -1.07
C GLN A 40 -3.49 2.83 -0.15
N LEU A 41 -2.49 1.98 -0.35
CA LEU A 41 -1.18 2.12 0.26
C LEU A 41 -0.24 2.78 -0.73
N ARG A 42 0.14 4.03 -0.47
CA ARG A 42 1.07 4.79 -1.31
C ARG A 42 2.45 4.80 -0.67
N HIS A 43 3.47 4.42 -1.43
CA HIS A 43 4.86 4.53 -1.02
C HIS A 43 5.30 6.00 -1.08
N VAL A 44 5.77 6.53 0.04
CA VAL A 44 5.97 7.99 0.22
C VAL A 44 7.10 8.52 -0.66
N THR A 45 8.21 7.78 -0.81
CA THR A 45 9.37 8.24 -1.57
C THR A 45 9.14 8.21 -3.07
N HIS A 46 8.47 7.17 -3.57
CA HIS A 46 8.34 6.91 -5.02
C HIS A 46 6.98 7.30 -5.58
N GLN A 47 6.01 7.64 -4.73
CA GLN A 47 4.64 8.01 -5.13
C GLN A 47 3.92 6.91 -5.93
N LEU A 48 4.33 5.66 -5.75
CA LEU A 48 3.73 4.46 -6.34
C LEU A 48 2.80 3.78 -5.32
N CYS A 49 1.87 2.98 -5.80
CA CYS A 49 0.87 2.31 -4.97
C CYS A 49 1.11 0.80 -4.92
N LEU A 50 0.81 0.18 -3.77
CA LEU A 50 0.85 -1.26 -3.61
C LEU A 50 -0.23 -1.91 -4.49
N GLU A 51 0.18 -2.82 -5.35
CA GLU A 51 -0.64 -3.57 -6.29
C GLU A 51 -0.46 -5.08 -6.07
N ALA A 52 -1.58 -5.79 -5.95
CA ALA A 52 -1.60 -7.24 -5.90
C ALA A 52 -1.55 -7.84 -7.32
N ASP A 53 -0.77 -8.91 -7.47
CA ASP A 53 -0.85 -9.84 -8.60
C ASP A 53 -1.33 -11.20 -8.08
N PRO A 54 -2.64 -11.50 -8.17
CA PRO A 54 -3.19 -12.76 -7.70
C PRO A 54 -2.68 -13.97 -8.50
N ALA A 55 -2.34 -13.80 -9.77
CA ALA A 55 -1.88 -14.91 -10.62
C ALA A 55 -0.47 -15.35 -10.23
N ALA A 56 0.42 -14.38 -9.98
CA ALA A 56 1.77 -14.66 -9.48
C ALA A 56 1.84 -14.85 -7.96
N MET A 57 0.74 -14.59 -7.23
CA MET A 57 0.71 -14.52 -5.77
C MET A 57 1.77 -13.57 -5.19
N THR A 58 1.93 -12.40 -5.79
CA THR A 58 2.89 -11.39 -5.34
C THR A 58 2.24 -10.03 -5.10
N VAL A 59 3.01 -9.13 -4.48
CA VAL A 59 2.69 -7.71 -4.41
C VAL A 59 3.87 -6.90 -4.95
N SER A 60 3.55 -5.83 -5.65
CA SER A 60 4.52 -4.89 -6.21
C SER A 60 4.05 -3.46 -6.01
N MET A 61 4.92 -2.50 -6.30
CA MET A 61 4.51 -1.12 -6.49
C MET A 61 4.30 -0.86 -7.98
N ASN A 62 3.21 -0.18 -8.29
CA ASN A 62 2.91 0.27 -9.63
C ASN A 62 2.41 1.73 -9.62
N THR A 63 2.26 2.34 -10.80
CA THR A 63 1.64 3.65 -10.93
C THR A 63 0.27 3.64 -10.28
N CYS A 64 0.02 4.61 -9.38
CA CYS A 64 -1.24 4.69 -8.66
C CYS A 64 -2.42 4.83 -9.62
N SER A 65 -3.44 3.99 -9.42
CA SER A 65 -4.68 3.95 -10.19
C SER A 65 -5.84 3.55 -9.28
N ARG A 66 -7.09 3.64 -9.74
CA ARG A 66 -8.26 3.16 -8.97
C ARG A 66 -8.61 1.70 -9.25
N LYS A 67 -7.66 0.91 -9.78
CA LYS A 67 -7.90 -0.51 -10.06
C LYS A 67 -8.15 -1.27 -8.75
N PRO A 68 -9.08 -2.24 -8.73
CA PRO A 68 -9.35 -3.06 -7.55
C PRO A 68 -8.11 -3.71 -6.93
N LEU A 69 -7.11 -4.06 -7.74
CA LEU A 69 -5.84 -4.66 -7.31
C LEU A 69 -4.95 -3.73 -6.47
N GLN A 70 -5.25 -2.43 -6.45
CA GLN A 70 -4.57 -1.43 -5.62
C GLN A 70 -5.44 -0.95 -4.44
N LEU A 71 -6.58 -1.61 -4.19
CA LEU A 71 -7.54 -1.24 -3.15
C LEU A 71 -7.50 -2.26 -2.01
N TRP A 72 -7.18 -1.77 -0.82
CA TRP A 72 -6.96 -2.58 0.38
C TRP A 72 -8.07 -2.32 1.40
N HIS A 73 -8.68 -3.41 1.85
CA HIS A 73 -9.70 -3.42 2.89
C HIS A 73 -9.06 -3.75 4.24
N TRP A 74 -9.36 -2.94 5.24
CA TRP A 74 -8.88 -3.10 6.61
C TRP A 74 -10.04 -3.42 7.53
N ASP A 75 -9.86 -4.37 8.45
CA ASP A 75 -10.83 -4.62 9.52
C ASP A 75 -10.73 -3.57 10.63
N THR A 76 -9.50 -3.18 10.96
CA THR A 76 -9.17 -2.22 12.02
C THR A 76 -8.08 -1.27 11.55
N LEU A 77 -8.26 0.04 11.78
CA LEU A 77 -7.25 1.07 11.57
C LEU A 77 -7.06 1.86 12.86
N ALA A 78 -5.81 2.03 13.30
CA ALA A 78 -5.45 2.75 14.53
C ALA A 78 -6.27 2.30 15.77
N GLY A 79 -6.50 0.99 15.91
CA GLY A 79 -7.26 0.41 17.00
C GLY A 79 -8.79 0.60 16.92
N LYS A 80 -9.32 1.15 15.82
CA LYS A 80 -10.76 1.35 15.61
C LYS A 80 -11.26 0.54 14.43
N LYS A 81 -12.46 -0.04 14.55
CA LYS A 81 -13.13 -0.72 13.42
C LYS A 81 -13.32 0.26 12.27
N VAL A 82 -12.93 -0.18 11.07
CA VAL A 82 -13.12 0.60 9.84
C VAL A 82 -14.56 0.46 9.38
N ARG A 83 -15.16 1.55 8.92
CA ARG A 83 -16.49 1.49 8.33
C ARG A 83 -16.38 0.93 6.91
N LYS A 84 -17.28 0.01 6.59
CA LYS A 84 -17.53 -0.37 5.21
C LYS A 84 -18.40 0.70 4.58
N ASP A 85 -18.21 0.92 3.29
CA ASP A 85 -19.12 1.73 2.48
C ASP A 85 -20.54 1.16 2.45
#